data_AF-A0A0D0CCV3-F1
#
_entry.id   AF-A0A0D0CCV3-F1
#
_cell.length_a   1.000
_cell.length_b   1.000
_cell.length_c   1.000
_cell.angle_alpha   90.00
_cell.angle_beta   90.00
_cell.angle_gamma   90.00
#
_symmetry.space_group_name_H-M   'P 1'
#
loop_
_entity.id
_entity.type
_entity.pdbx_description
1 polymer ?
#
loop_
_entity_poly.entity_id
_entity_poly.type
_entity_poly.pdbx_seq_one_letter_code
_entity_poly.pdbx_strand_id
1 'polypeptide(L)'
;MKTFLTVLAAITSLSACTLIGVHAKCALCPSMKGGQLWSTKCAANHNTACLYKRTDESLIYCYYNMDGAVSGGSFGRCPQTTQTDAGCFCNYP
;
A
#
# COMPACT_ATOMS: atom_id res chain seq x y z
N MET A 1 -32.59 -33.14 13.55
CA MET A 1 -31.70 -32.75 12.42
C MET A 1 -32.07 -31.34 11.92
N LYS A 2 -31.86 -30.29 12.73
CA LYS A 2 -32.26 -28.91 12.35
C LYS A 2 -31.20 -27.85 12.71
N THR A 3 -30.33 -28.15 13.67
CA THR A 3 -29.23 -27.28 14.09
C THR A 3 -28.04 -27.26 13.12
N PHE A 4 -27.78 -28.37 12.43
CA PHE A 4 -26.67 -28.49 11.48
C PHE A 4 -26.81 -27.58 10.26
N LEU A 5 -28.01 -27.45 9.70
CA LEU A 5 -28.25 -26.61 8.53
C LEU A 5 -28.09 -25.12 8.85
N THR A 6 -28.50 -24.70 10.06
CA THR A 6 -28.37 -23.31 10.52
C THR A 6 -26.91 -22.92 10.71
N VAL A 7 -26.10 -23.81 11.29
CA VAL A 7 -24.66 -23.58 11.47
C VAL A 7 -23.95 -23.53 10.12
N LEU A 8 -24.30 -24.42 9.19
CA LEU A 8 -23.72 -24.42 7.85
C LEU A 8 -24.04 -23.13 7.09
N ALA A 9 -25.30 -22.65 7.16
CA ALA A 9 -25.71 -21.39 6.55
C ALA A 9 -24.96 -20.18 7.16
N ALA A 10 -24.74 -20.18 8.47
CA ALA A 10 -23.96 -19.14 9.15
C ALA A 10 -22.48 -19.17 8.72
N ILE A 11 -21.87 -20.34 8.59
CA ILE A 11 -20.47 -20.48 8.14
C ILE A 11 -20.34 -20.04 6.67
N THR A 12 -21.27 -20.43 5.79
CA THR A 12 -21.26 -20.01 4.38
C THR A 12 -21.51 -18.50 4.22
N SER A 13 -22.30 -17.90 5.11
CA SER A 13 -22.48 -16.45 5.13
C SER A 13 -21.23 -15.73 5.65
N LEU A 14 -20.49 -16.34 6.58
CA LEU A 14 -19.27 -15.75 7.16
C LEU A 14 -18.09 -15.81 6.18
N SER A 15 -17.96 -16.89 5.42
CA SER A 15 -16.90 -17.05 4.41
C SER A 15 -17.12 -16.20 3.16
N ALA A 16 -18.36 -15.76 2.87
CA ALA A 16 -18.61 -14.74 1.86
C ALA A 16 -18.10 -13.34 2.27
N CYS A 17 -18.07 -13.04 3.57
CA CYS A 17 -17.59 -11.75 4.09
C CYS A 17 -16.06 -11.65 4.19
N THR A 18 -15.33 -12.77 4.13
CA THR A 18 -13.86 -12.78 4.20
C THR A 18 -13.17 -12.78 2.83
N LEU A 19 -13.94 -12.96 1.75
CA LEU A 19 -13.45 -13.01 0.37
C LEU A 19 -13.44 -11.66 -0.36
N ILE A 20 -13.77 -10.56 0.33
CA ILE A 20 -13.50 -9.21 -0.19
C ILE A 20 -12.05 -8.83 0.16
N GLY A 21 -11.12 -9.68 -0.27
CA GLY A 21 -9.73 -9.28 -0.39
C GLY A 21 -9.66 -8.22 -1.48
N VAL A 22 -9.86 -6.96 -1.11
CA VAL A 22 -9.65 -5.82 -1.99
C VAL A 22 -8.22 -5.89 -2.49
N HIS A 23 -8.02 -6.36 -3.73
CA HIS A 23 -6.79 -6.17 -4.48
C HIS A 23 -6.61 -4.66 -4.64
N ALA A 24 -5.94 -4.04 -3.68
CA ALA A 24 -5.54 -2.64 -3.79
C ALA A 24 -4.27 -2.60 -4.64
N LYS A 25 -4.35 -1.89 -5.76
CA LYS A 25 -3.17 -1.52 -6.54
C LYS A 25 -2.41 -0.45 -5.75
N CYS A 26 -1.15 -0.68 -5.42
CA CYS A 26 -0.33 0.33 -4.76
C CYS A 26 1.00 0.53 -5.47
N ALA A 27 1.62 1.67 -5.22
CA ALA A 27 2.91 2.02 -5.77
C ALA A 27 4.04 1.29 -5.04
N LEU A 28 5.00 0.78 -5.81
CA LEU A 28 6.26 0.27 -5.28
C LEU A 28 7.25 1.43 -5.08
N CYS A 29 8.13 1.34 -4.10
CA CYS A 29 9.15 2.37 -3.89
C CYS A 29 10.27 2.24 -4.92
N PRO A 30 10.46 3.22 -5.82
CA PRO A 30 11.51 3.16 -6.84
C PRO A 30 12.90 3.35 -6.23
N SER A 31 13.93 2.79 -6.85
CA SER A 31 15.30 3.12 -6.47
C SER A 31 15.61 4.59 -6.75
N MET A 32 16.28 5.28 -5.82
CA MET A 32 16.63 6.69 -5.96
C MET A 32 18.14 6.89 -5.94
N LYS A 33 18.66 7.76 -6.82
CA LYS A 33 20.10 8.10 -6.81
C LYS A 33 20.45 8.87 -5.53
N GLY A 34 21.40 8.33 -4.75
CA GLY A 34 21.90 8.99 -3.55
C GLY A 34 20.98 8.90 -2.33
N GLY A 35 20.00 7.98 -2.34
CA GLY A 35 19.17 7.67 -1.19
C GLY A 35 18.90 6.17 -1.12
N GLN A 36 19.10 5.57 0.05
CA GLN A 36 18.77 4.17 0.32
C GLN A 36 17.34 4.10 0.84
N LEU A 37 16.51 3.20 0.30
CA LEU A 37 15.18 2.97 0.84
C LEU A 37 15.32 2.54 2.30
N TRP A 38 14.75 3.34 3.19
CA TRP A 38 14.78 3.11 4.63
C TRP A 38 13.48 2.49 5.12
N SER A 39 12.34 3.01 4.64
CA SER A 39 11.04 2.52 5.07
C SER A 39 9.99 2.77 3.99
N THR A 40 9.08 1.83 3.85
CA THR A 40 7.87 1.94 3.04
C THR A 40 6.66 1.82 3.95
N LYS A 41 5.69 2.71 3.78
CA LYS A 41 4.47 2.71 4.59
C LYS A 41 3.30 3.26 3.80
N CYS A 42 2.10 2.87 4.21
CA CYS A 42 0.88 3.42 3.64
C CYS A 42 0.59 4.77 4.27
N ALA A 43 0.41 5.78 3.43
CA ALA A 43 -0.06 7.09 3.79
C ALA A 43 -1.59 7.18 3.57
N ALA A 44 -2.20 8.21 4.15
CA ALA A 44 -3.61 8.51 3.93
C ALA A 44 -3.93 8.64 2.43
N ASN A 45 -5.20 8.46 2.07
CA ASN A 45 -5.71 8.51 0.69
C ASN A 45 -5.13 7.44 -0.24
N HIS A 46 -4.86 6.24 0.27
CA HIS A 46 -4.31 5.11 -0.51
C HIS A 46 -2.95 5.40 -1.15
N ASN A 47 -2.21 6.38 -0.63
CA ASN A 47 -0.89 6.72 -1.12
C ASN A 47 0.16 5.82 -0.47
N THR A 48 1.22 5.51 -1.20
CA THR A 48 2.42 4.87 -0.64
C THR A 48 3.45 5.94 -0.31
N ALA A 49 3.93 5.95 0.93
CA ALA A 49 5.03 6.78 1.38
C ALA A 49 6.33 5.96 1.39
N CYS A 50 7.31 6.44 0.63
CA CYS A 50 8.65 5.91 0.54
C CYS A 50 9.62 6.88 1.20
N LEU A 51 10.32 6.40 2.24
CA LEU A 51 11.31 7.17 2.97
C LEU A 51 12.69 6.68 2.57
N TYR A 52 13.55 7.60 2.14
CA TYR A 52 14.92 7.31 1.78
C TYR A 52 15.87 8.03 2.72
N LYS A 53 16.85 7.29 3.24
CA LYS A 53 17.93 7.86 4.04
C LYS A 53 19.12 8.16 3.13
N ARG A 54 19.64 9.39 3.21
CA ARG A 54 20.86 9.80 2.51
C ARG A 54 22.09 9.57 3.38
N THR A 55 23.27 9.72 2.76
CA THR A 55 24.57 9.64 3.46
C THR A 55 24.75 10.74 4.51
N ASP A 56 24.15 11.92 4.31
CA ASP A 56 24.11 13.02 5.27
C ASP A 56 23.01 12.85 6.35
N GLU A 57 22.46 11.64 6.49
CA GLU A 57 21.37 11.27 7.40
C GLU A 57 20.03 11.98 7.18
N SER A 58 19.94 12.91 6.22
CA SER A 58 18.67 13.52 5.84
C SER A 58 17.71 12.53 5.18
N LEU A 59 16.42 12.80 5.36
CA LEU A 59 15.32 11.97 4.90
C LEU A 59 14.62 12.59 3.71
N ILE A 60 14.46 11.81 2.65
CA ILE A 60 13.66 12.17 1.49
C ILE A 60 12.33 11.42 1.59
N TYR A 61 11.24 12.16 1.52
CA TYR A 61 9.88 11.63 1.53
C TYR A 61 9.29 11.70 0.12
N CYS A 62 8.88 10.55 -0.42
CA CYS A 62 8.19 10.46 -1.69
C CYS A 62 6.84 9.79 -1.48
N TYR A 63 5.78 10.45 -1.91
CA TYR A 63 4.41 9.95 -1.85
C TYR A 63 3.96 9.59 -3.26
N TYR A 64 3.40 8.40 -3.43
CA TYR A 64 2.91 7.90 -4.71
C TYR A 64 1.45 7.50 -4.58
N ASN A 65 0.65 7.84 -5.57
CA ASN A 65 -0.74 7.38 -5.64
C ASN A 65 -0.84 5.93 -6.12
N MET A 66 -2.05 5.38 -6.16
CA MET A 66 -2.33 4.02 -6.63
C MET A 66 -1.94 3.75 -8.10
N ASP A 67 -1.73 4.80 -8.90
CA ASP A 67 -1.24 4.70 -10.28
C ASP A 67 0.28 4.78 -10.39
N GLY A 68 0.97 4.93 -9.26
CA GLY A 68 2.41 5.08 -9.21
C GLY A 68 2.89 6.48 -9.58
N ALA A 69 2.01 7.48 -9.68
CA ALA A 69 2.40 8.86 -9.93
C ALA A 69 2.71 9.58 -8.62
N VAL A 70 3.72 10.46 -8.65
CA VAL A 70 4.12 11.26 -7.49
C VAL A 70 2.98 12.18 -7.05
N SER A 71 2.74 12.22 -5.75
CA SER A 71 1.72 13.05 -5.11
C SER A 71 2.33 14.29 -4.45
N GLY A 72 1.49 15.29 -4.18
CA GLY A 72 1.88 16.51 -3.46
C GLY A 72 2.51 16.23 -2.10
N GLY A 73 3.41 17.12 -1.66
CA GLY A 73 4.20 16.95 -0.43
C GLY A 73 5.45 16.09 -0.60
N SER A 74 5.68 15.51 -1.78
CA SER A 74 6.91 14.82 -2.13
C SER A 74 8.06 15.79 -2.38
N PHE A 75 9.29 15.35 -2.08
CA PHE A 75 10.48 16.10 -2.45
C PHE A 75 10.64 16.18 -3.97
N GLY A 76 11.14 17.31 -4.49
CA GLY A 76 11.31 17.52 -5.94
C GLY A 76 12.31 16.57 -6.64
N ARG A 77 13.07 15.78 -5.87
CA ARG A 77 14.00 14.76 -6.38
C ARG A 77 13.38 13.36 -6.49
N CYS A 78 12.13 13.21 -6.07
CA CYS A 78 11.42 11.95 -6.18
C CYS A 78 11.19 11.58 -7.65
N PRO A 79 11.40 10.31 -8.04
CA PRO A 79 10.95 9.82 -9.34
C PRO A 79 9.47 10.16 -9.57
N GLN A 80 9.13 10.62 -10.76
CA GLN A 80 7.78 11.10 -11.08
C GLN A 80 6.77 9.96 -11.20
N THR A 81 7.24 8.79 -11.61
CA THR A 81 6.44 7.57 -11.74
C THR A 81 7.19 6.38 -11.15
N THR A 82 6.43 5.38 -10.72
CA THR A 82 6.95 4.10 -10.24
C THR A 82 6.03 2.95 -10.68
N GLN A 83 6.53 1.72 -10.53
CA GLN A 83 5.73 0.52 -10.77
C GLN A 83 4.65 0.38 -9.71
N THR A 84 3.60 -0.36 -10.05
CA THR A 84 2.49 -0.66 -9.15
C THR A 84 2.32 -2.16 -9.07
N ASP A 85 1.86 -2.63 -7.91
CA ASP A 85 1.61 -4.04 -7.66
C ASP A 85 0.25 -4.23 -6.98
N ALA A 86 -0.41 -5.36 -7.26
CA ALA A 86 -1.73 -5.69 -6.73
C ALA A 86 -1.69 -6.40 -5.37
N GLY A 87 -0.49 -6.75 -4.86
CA GLY A 87 -0.28 -7.45 -3.59
C GLY A 87 0.03 -6.54 -2.40
N CYS A 88 -0.08 -5.21 -2.55
CA CYS A 88 0.19 -4.28 -1.48
C CYS A 88 -1.09 -3.94 -0.70
N PHE A 89 -1.08 -4.20 0.61
CA PHE A 89 -2.21 -3.91 1.48
C PHE A 89 -2.05 -2.53 2.13
N CYS A 90 -2.36 -1.46 1.39
CA CYS A 90 -2.65 -0.18 2.02
C CYS A 90 -4.10 -0.12 2.50
N ASN A 91 -4.43 -1.01 3.44
CA ASN A 91 -5.65 -0.92 4.24
C ASN A 91 -5.38 0.03 5.41
N TYR A 92 -5.97 1.23 5.33
CA TYR A 92 -6.15 2.04 6.52
C TYR A 92 -7.35 1.44 7.29
N PRO A 93 -7.25 1.18 8.60
CA PRO A 93 -8.41 0.86 9.41
C PRO A 93 -9.40 2.02 9.48
#